data_AF-A0A7V6CD23-F1
#
_entry.id   AF-A0A7V6CD23-F1
#
_cell.length_a   1.000
_cell.length_b   1.000
_cell.length_c   1.000
_cell.angle_alpha   90.00
_cell.angle_beta   90.00
_cell.angle_gamma   90.00
#
_symmetry.space_group_name_H-M   'P 1'
#
loop_
_entity.id
_entity.type
_entity.pdbx_description
1 polymer ?
#
loop_
_entity_poly.entity_id
_entity_poly.type
_entity_poly.pdbx_seq_one_letter_code
_entity_poly.pdbx_strand_id
1 'polypeptide(L)'
;MFNKKLFYIGFIYFFSGLPFGFFYTFIPVFFRSEGIDVKTIGLFSIAGLPWSLRLLFAPFIDRYFYKSFWMGISLIGISVSIFALSFFTPATLPFFIFLFFITFFSTLFDTASDGF
;
A
#
# COMPACT_ATOMS: atom_id res chain seq x y z
N MET A 1 15.29 -28.66 -10.90
CA MET A 1 15.90 -27.68 -9.98
C MET A 1 14.93 -26.51 -9.87
N PHE A 2 14.03 -26.52 -8.87
CA PHE A 2 13.08 -25.42 -8.67
C PHE A 2 13.87 -24.13 -8.51
N ASN A 3 13.64 -23.18 -9.43
CA ASN A 3 14.46 -22.00 -9.53
C ASN A 3 14.12 -21.10 -8.34
N LYS A 4 14.93 -21.13 -7.28
CA LYS A 4 14.70 -20.38 -6.02
C LYS A 4 14.34 -18.92 -6.31
N LYS A 5 14.93 -18.35 -7.36
CA LYS A 5 14.65 -17.00 -7.85
C LYS A 5 13.19 -16.77 -8.25
N LEU A 6 12.57 -17.71 -8.97
CA LEU A 6 11.14 -17.64 -9.35
C LEU A 6 10.22 -17.69 -8.13
N PHE A 7 10.57 -18.50 -7.12
CA PHE A 7 9.80 -18.57 -5.87
C PHE A 7 9.87 -17.24 -5.10
N TYR A 8 11.07 -16.66 -4.98
CA TYR A 8 11.25 -15.36 -4.32
C TYR A 8 10.48 -14.23 -5.03
N ILE A 9 10.56 -14.17 -6.36
CA ILE A 9 9.83 -13.18 -7.16
C ILE A 9 8.32 -13.37 -6.99
N GLY A 10 7.83 -14.60 -7.12
CA GLY A 10 6.41 -14.90 -6.93
C GLY A 10 5.90 -14.51 -5.53
N PHE A 11 6.70 -14.73 -4.50
CA PHE A 11 6.38 -14.31 -3.13
C PHE A 11 6.31 -12.78 -3.03
N ILE A 12 7.30 -12.06 -3.56
CA ILE A 12 7.32 -10.59 -3.54
C ILE A 12 6.09 -10.00 -4.23
N TYR A 13 5.76 -10.47 -5.43
CA TYR A 13 4.59 -10.00 -6.18
C TYR A 13 3.25 -10.37 -5.52
N PHE A 14 3.19 -11.51 -4.83
CA PHE A 14 2.02 -11.86 -4.05
C PHE A 14 1.79 -10.85 -2.91
N PHE A 15 2.86 -10.49 -2.18
CA PHE A 15 2.76 -9.50 -1.10
C PHE A 15 2.56 -8.07 -1.59
N SER A 16 3.05 -7.68 -2.78
CA SER A 16 2.78 -6.37 -3.36
C SER A 16 1.29 -6.17 -3.70
N GLY A 17 0.59 -7.24 -4.10
CA GLY A 17 -0.83 -7.21 -4.42
C GLY A 17 -1.77 -7.10 -3.21
N LEU A 18 -1.33 -7.49 -2.00
CA LEU A 18 -2.17 -7.50 -0.80
C LEU A 18 -2.63 -6.10 -0.37
N PRO A 19 -1.76 -5.08 -0.23
CA PRO A 19 -2.17 -3.72 0.10
C PRO A 19 -3.11 -3.10 -0.94
N PHE A 20 -2.86 -3.42 -2.22
CA PHE A 20 -3.69 -2.95 -3.32
C PHE A 20 -5.13 -3.50 -3.22
N GLY A 21 -5.27 -4.82 -3.05
CA GLY A 21 -6.58 -5.46 -2.86
C GLY A 21 -7.27 -4.99 -1.57
N PHE A 22 -6.52 -4.77 -0.50
CA PHE A 22 -7.05 -4.24 0.75
C PHE A 22 -7.69 -2.86 0.55
N PHE A 23 -7.02 -1.94 -0.14
CA PHE A 23 -7.56 -0.61 -0.37
C PHE A 23 -8.75 -0.60 -1.34
N TYR A 24 -8.63 -1.28 -2.50
CA TYR A 24 -9.65 -1.18 -3.56
C TYR A 24 -10.87 -2.07 -3.32
N THR A 25 -10.72 -3.18 -2.60
CA THR A 25 -11.79 -4.14 -2.37
C THR A 25 -12.28 -4.11 -0.93
N PHE A 26 -11.38 -4.27 0.05
CA PHE A 26 -11.79 -4.43 1.45
C PHE A 26 -12.34 -3.12 2.03
N ILE A 27 -11.66 -1.99 1.88
CA ILE A 27 -12.06 -0.72 2.50
C ILE A 27 -13.46 -0.23 2.05
N PRO A 28 -13.81 -0.21 0.75
CA PRO A 28 -15.15 0.19 0.31
C PRO A 28 -16.25 -0.75 0.82
N VAL A 29 -15.97 -2.07 0.88
CA VAL A 29 -16.92 -3.06 1.41
C VAL A 29 -17.11 -2.86 2.91
N PHE A 30 -16.01 -2.66 3.66
CA PHE A 30 -16.03 -2.39 5.09
C PHE A 30 -16.77 -1.08 5.42
N PHE A 31 -16.55 -0.02 4.66
CA PHE A 31 -17.26 1.25 4.85
C PHE A 31 -18.76 1.10 4.58
N ARG A 32 -19.14 0.32 3.57
CA ARG A 32 -20.56 0.01 3.32
C ARG A 32 -21.19 -0.79 4.45
N SER A 33 -20.49 -1.75 5.06
CA SER A 33 -21.03 -2.50 6.21
C SER A 33 -21.21 -1.63 7.45
N GLU A 34 -20.38 -0.61 7.63
CA GLU A 34 -20.49 0.39 8.70
C GLU A 34 -21.55 1.48 8.42
N GLY A 35 -22.27 1.38 7.30
CA GLY A 35 -23.30 2.36 6.92
C GLY A 35 -22.75 3.73 6.49
N ILE A 36 -21.47 3.82 6.11
CA ILE A 36 -20.85 5.05 5.64
C ILE A 36 -21.35 5.41 4.25
N ASP A 37 -21.67 6.69 4.04
CA ASP A 37 -22.17 7.21 2.78
C ASP A 37 -21.18 7.04 1.62
N VAL A 38 -21.71 6.79 0.42
CA VAL A 38 -20.92 6.55 -0.81
C VAL A 38 -20.07 7.78 -1.17
N LYS A 39 -20.52 8.99 -0.86
CA LYS A 39 -19.74 10.22 -1.07
C LYS A 39 -18.46 10.21 -0.23
N THR A 40 -18.54 9.78 1.02
CA THR A 40 -17.38 9.65 1.91
C THR A 40 -16.44 8.55 1.41
N ILE A 41 -16.95 7.42 0.95
CA ILE A 41 -16.13 6.37 0.30
C ILE A 41 -15.38 6.98 -0.91
N GLY A 42 -16.08 7.75 -1.74
CA GLY A 42 -15.50 8.47 -2.86
C GLY A 42 -14.36 9.41 -2.45
N LEU A 43 -14.53 10.18 -1.37
CA LEU A 43 -13.49 11.05 -0.81
C LEU A 43 -12.28 10.25 -0.30
N PHE A 44 -12.50 9.09 0.33
CA PHE A 44 -11.40 8.25 0.82
C PHE A 44 -10.58 7.62 -0.32
N SER A 45 -11.14 7.51 -1.53
CA SER A 45 -10.38 7.11 -2.73
C SER A 45 -9.18 8.01 -3.03
N ILE A 46 -9.19 9.27 -2.55
CA ILE A 46 -8.08 10.22 -2.65
C ILE A 46 -6.84 9.69 -1.91
N ALA A 47 -7.01 8.85 -0.89
CA ALA A 47 -5.88 8.20 -0.25
C ALA A 47 -5.11 7.29 -1.22
N GLY A 48 -5.70 6.87 -2.35
CA GLY A 48 -5.04 6.10 -3.41
C GLY A 48 -4.19 6.91 -4.39
N LEU A 49 -4.14 8.24 -4.25
CA LEU A 49 -3.32 9.12 -5.09
C LEU A 49 -1.82 8.74 -5.19
N PRO A 50 -1.16 8.22 -4.14
CA PRO A 50 0.24 7.82 -4.24
C PRO A 50 0.52 6.87 -5.40
N TRP A 51 -0.39 5.94 -5.71
CA TRP A 51 -0.22 5.02 -6.85
C TRP A 51 -0.18 5.74 -8.19
N SER A 52 -0.96 6.81 -8.37
CA SER A 52 -0.91 7.64 -9.57
C SER A 52 0.39 8.44 -9.67
N LEU A 53 1.00 8.79 -8.54
CA LEU A 53 2.26 9.53 -8.45
C LEU A 53 3.51 8.63 -8.46
N ARG A 54 3.38 7.32 -8.74
CA ARG A 54 4.51 6.37 -8.78
C ARG A 54 5.69 6.82 -9.64
N LEU A 55 5.42 7.55 -10.73
CA LEU A 55 6.43 8.10 -11.64
C LEU A 55 7.39 9.09 -10.95
N LEU A 56 6.93 9.80 -9.93
CA LEU A 56 7.77 10.73 -9.17
C LEU A 56 8.69 10.00 -8.19
N PHE A 57 8.25 8.84 -7.68
CA PHE A 57 9.00 8.07 -6.68
C PHE A 57 10.06 7.16 -7.31
N ALA A 58 9.87 6.72 -8.55
CA ALA A 58 10.83 5.90 -9.29
C ALA A 58 12.26 6.47 -9.33
N PRO A 59 12.51 7.71 -9.79
CA PRO A 59 13.87 8.27 -9.84
C PRO A 59 14.48 8.50 -8.45
N PHE A 60 13.65 8.65 -7.41
CA PHE A 60 14.12 8.77 -6.04
C PHE A 60 14.61 7.44 -5.50
N ILE A 61 13.83 6.37 -5.68
CA ILE A 61 14.17 5.01 -5.26
C ILE A 61 15.43 4.51 -5.99
N ASP A 62 15.57 4.80 -7.28
CA ASP A 62 16.74 4.38 -8.05
C ASP A 62 18.02 5.18 -7.70
N ARG A 63 17.88 6.41 -7.19
CA ARG A 63 19.03 7.27 -6.86
C ARG A 63 19.57 7.03 -5.45
N TYR A 64 18.73 6.61 -4.52
CA TYR A 64 19.08 6.49 -3.11
C TYR A 64 18.98 5.03 -2.65
N PHE A 65 20.02 4.47 -2.01
CA PHE A 65 20.03 3.12 -1.40
C PHE A 65 19.73 1.93 -2.34
N TYR A 66 19.76 0.72 -1.78
CA TYR A 66 19.45 -0.53 -2.49
C TYR A 66 17.93 -0.76 -2.55
N LYS A 67 17.43 -1.33 -3.66
CA LYS A 67 16.01 -1.68 -3.83
C LYS A 67 15.47 -2.55 -2.69
N SER A 68 16.28 -3.48 -2.17
CA SER A 68 15.93 -4.33 -1.01
C SER A 68 15.69 -3.55 0.28
N PHE A 69 16.39 -2.43 0.48
CA PHE A 69 16.18 -1.56 1.64
C PHE A 69 14.83 -0.83 1.54
N TRP A 70 14.48 -0.33 0.35
CA TRP A 70 13.17 0.30 0.10
C TRP A 70 12.01 -0.68 0.25
N MET A 71 12.19 -1.93 -0.16
CA MET A 71 11.20 -2.97 0.06
C MET A 71 11.00 -3.23 1.56
N GLY A 72 12.09 -3.33 2.33
CA GLY A 72 12.03 -3.54 3.77
C GLY A 72 11.34 -2.41 4.52
N ILE A 73 11.70 -1.15 4.25
CA ILE A 73 11.07 0.00 4.92
C ILE A 73 9.59 0.13 4.55
N SER A 74 9.23 -0.21 3.32
CA SER A 74 7.84 -0.19 2.87
C SER A 74 6.99 -1.25 3.57
N LEU A 75 7.51 -2.48 3.72
CA LEU A 75 6.80 -3.54 4.47
C LEU A 75 6.57 -3.15 5.94
N ILE A 76 7.57 -2.55 6.58
CA ILE A 76 7.45 -2.05 7.95
C ILE A 76 6.40 -0.94 8.01
N GLY A 77 6.45 0.02 7.09
CA GLY A 77 5.50 1.14 7.01
C GLY A 77 4.06 0.66 6.81
N ILE A 78 3.83 -0.30 5.90
CA ILE A 78 2.52 -0.92 5.69
C ILE A 78 2.05 -1.62 6.98
N SER A 79 2.91 -2.42 7.60
CA SER A 79 2.56 -3.18 8.81
C SER A 79 2.16 -2.28 9.96
N VAL A 80 2.94 -1.21 10.22
CA VAL A 80 2.64 -0.22 11.25
C VAL A 80 1.33 0.51 10.94
N SER A 81 1.08 0.86 9.67
CA SER A 81 -0.12 1.59 9.29
C SER A 81 -1.39 0.73 9.42
N ILE A 82 -1.33 -0.55 9.02
CA ILE A 82 -2.45 -1.50 9.21
C ILE A 82 -2.72 -1.71 10.71
N PHE A 83 -1.67 -1.89 11.51
CA PHE A 83 -1.82 -2.02 12.95
C PHE A 83 -2.45 -0.76 13.56
N ALA A 84 -2.01 0.43 13.15
CA ALA A 84 -2.57 1.69 13.60
C ALA A 84 -4.05 1.84 13.23
N LEU A 85 -4.49 1.41 12.03
CA LEU A 85 -5.90 1.47 11.63
C LEU A 85 -6.84 0.73 12.59
N SER A 86 -6.36 -0.31 13.28
CA SER A 86 -7.17 -1.08 14.23
C SER A 86 -7.57 -0.27 15.48
N PHE A 87 -6.91 0.86 15.75
CA PHE A 87 -7.21 1.73 16.89
C PHE A 87 -8.13 2.90 16.55
N PHE A 88 -8.38 3.17 15.27
CA PHE A 88 -9.15 4.35 14.84
C PHE A 88 -10.50 3.94 14.26
N THR A 89 -11.51 4.78 14.50
CA THR A 89 -12.84 4.56 13.95
C THR A 89 -12.85 4.78 12.44
N PRO A 90 -13.66 4.00 11.70
CA PRO A 90 -13.79 4.14 10.24
C PRO A 90 -14.24 5.56 9.84
N ALA A 91 -13.88 5.99 8.63
CA ALA A 91 -14.23 7.30 8.07
C ALA A 91 -13.78 8.53 8.89
N THR A 92 -12.80 8.41 9.78
CA THR A 92 -12.19 9.55 10.48
C THR A 92 -10.90 10.04 9.82
N LEU A 93 -10.47 11.26 10.17
CA LEU A 93 -9.22 11.83 9.67
C LEU A 93 -7.98 10.97 10.00
N PRO A 94 -7.80 10.44 11.24
CA PRO A 94 -6.70 9.53 11.53
C PRO A 94 -6.75 8.26 10.67
N PHE A 95 -7.94 7.68 10.46
CA PHE A 95 -8.12 6.52 9.58
C PHE A 95 -7.67 6.84 8.16
N PHE A 96 -8.05 8.01 7.62
CA PHE A 96 -7.60 8.46 6.30
C PHE A 96 -6.08 8.59 6.21
N ILE A 97 -5.43 9.16 7.23
CA ILE A 97 -3.98 9.35 7.26
C ILE A 97 -3.24 8.02 7.21
N PHE A 98 -3.64 7.04 8.02
CA PHE A 98 -3.01 5.72 8.00
C PHE A 98 -3.33 4.95 6.72
N LEU A 99 -4.52 5.13 6.16
CA LEU A 99 -4.87 4.57 4.86
C LEU A 99 -3.99 5.15 3.75
N PHE A 100 -3.73 6.46 3.77
CA PHE A 100 -2.79 7.11 2.86
C PHE A 100 -1.35 6.62 3.06
N PHE A 101 -0.93 6.35 4.29
CA PHE A 101 0.40 5.75 4.52
C PHE A 101 0.50 4.33 3.94
N ILE A 102 -0.56 3.52 4.03
CA ILE A 102 -0.58 2.18 3.40
C ILE A 102 -0.39 2.29 1.89
N THR A 103 -1.13 3.17 1.22
CA THR A 103 -1.03 3.33 -0.25
C THR A 103 0.31 3.95 -0.65
N PHE A 104 0.83 4.89 0.14
CA PHE A 104 2.16 5.46 -0.05
C PHE A 104 3.25 4.38 0.02
N PHE A 105 3.36 3.66 1.14
CA PHE A 105 4.36 2.60 1.27
C PHE A 105 4.14 1.45 0.30
N SER A 106 2.89 1.12 -0.04
CA SER A 106 2.58 0.14 -1.09
C SER A 106 3.14 0.59 -2.45
N THR A 107 3.01 1.86 -2.80
CA THR A 107 3.58 2.41 -4.04
C THR A 107 5.11 2.31 -4.04
N LEU A 108 5.76 2.61 -2.91
CA LEU A 108 7.22 2.48 -2.78
C LEU A 108 7.67 1.03 -2.93
N PHE A 109 6.94 0.08 -2.31
CA PHE A 109 7.25 -1.35 -2.43
C PHE A 109 7.14 -1.82 -3.88
N ASP A 110 6.03 -1.51 -4.54
CA ASP A 110 5.74 -1.90 -5.93
C ASP A 110 6.80 -1.33 -6.89
N THR A 111 7.12 -0.06 -6.75
CA THR A 111 8.14 0.63 -7.57
C THR A 111 9.54 0.03 -7.35
N ALA A 112 9.88 -0.34 -6.12
CA ALA A 112 11.17 -0.99 -5.83
C ALA A 112 11.24 -2.43 -6.38
N SER A 113 10.11 -3.15 -6.42
CA SER A 113 10.03 -4.51 -6.96
C SER A 113 10.02 -4.58 -8.48
N ASP A 114 9.45 -3.58 -9.17
CA ASP A 114 9.38 -3.54 -10.65
C ASP A 114 10.75 -3.45 -11.34
N GLY A 115 11.78 -3.09 -10.59
CA GLY A 115 13.15 -2.98 -11.10
C GLY A 115 14.01 -4.24 -11.02
N PHE A 116 13.45 -5.42 -10.75
CA PHE A 116 14.17 -6.70 -10.53
C PHE A 116 14.16 -7.67 -11.71
#